data_AF-A0AA44XP21-F1
#
_entry.id   AF-A0AA44XP21-F1
#
_cell.length_a   1.000
_cell.length_b   1.000
_cell.length_c   1.000
_cell.angle_alpha   90.00
_cell.angle_beta   90.00
_cell.angle_gamma   90.00
#
_symmetry.space_group_name_H-M   'P 1'
#
loop_
_entity.id
_entity.type
_entity.pdbx_description
1 polymer ?
#
loop_
_entity_poly.entity_id
_entity_poly.type
_entity_poly.pdbx_seq_one_letter_code
_entity_poly.pdbx_strand_id
1 'polypeptide(L)'
;MSKPLNNDNSKIAQFEQESYVDPKGKTLTSSLGVPVLDNQNSLKIGDRGPTLLEDFLLRDKLIHFDRERIPERVVHARGFGAHGYFEAYKGNEKWTKAQFLTDTTKPTPIFARIS
;
A
#
# COMPACT_ATOMS: atom_id res chain seq x y z
N MET A 1 0.56 11.27 -18.02
CA MET A 1 -0.86 11.63 -17.90
C MET A 1 -1.71 10.38 -18.08
N SER A 2 -2.22 9.82 -16.98
CA SER A 2 -3.36 8.90 -16.99
C SER A 2 -4.13 9.09 -15.68
N LYS A 3 -5.19 9.90 -15.72
CA LYS A 3 -6.23 9.99 -14.68
C LYS A 3 -7.52 9.42 -15.28
N PRO A 4 -8.41 8.82 -14.48
CA PRO A 4 -8.24 7.64 -13.63
C PRO A 4 -9.15 6.49 -14.13
N LEU A 5 -8.95 5.26 -13.66
CA LEU A 5 -9.99 4.23 -13.79
C LEU A 5 -11.20 4.71 -12.99
N ASN A 6 -12.37 4.76 -13.63
CA ASN A 6 -13.62 5.20 -13.04
C ASN A 6 -14.01 4.24 -11.91
N ASN A 7 -13.54 4.51 -10.70
CA ASN A 7 -13.77 3.66 -9.54
C ASN A 7 -15.04 4.13 -8.82
N ASP A 8 -16.16 3.45 -9.10
CA ASP A 8 -17.45 3.62 -8.39
C ASP A 8 -17.36 3.24 -6.90
N ASN A 9 -16.18 2.87 -6.41
CA ASN A 9 -15.90 2.49 -5.04
C ASN A 9 -15.13 3.60 -4.29
N SER A 10 -15.82 4.27 -3.37
CA SER A 10 -15.26 5.35 -2.54
C SER A 10 -14.02 4.92 -1.75
N LYS A 11 -13.90 3.64 -1.38
CA LYS A 11 -12.73 3.15 -0.64
C LYS A 11 -11.46 3.10 -1.48
N ILE A 12 -11.58 2.74 -2.76
CA ILE A 12 -10.42 2.71 -3.67
C ILE A 12 -10.00 4.14 -4.00
N ALA A 13 -10.96 5.03 -4.23
CA ALA A 13 -10.66 6.46 -4.44
C ALA A 13 -9.93 7.08 -3.24
N GLN A 14 -10.35 6.76 -2.00
CA GLN A 14 -9.62 7.17 -0.79
C GLN A 14 -8.18 6.63 -0.78
N PHE A 15 -7.99 5.34 -1.07
CA PHE A 15 -6.68 4.71 -1.09
C PHE A 15 -5.74 5.35 -2.13
N GLU A 16 -6.24 5.64 -3.33
CA GLU A 16 -5.49 6.30 -4.38
C GLU A 16 -5.06 7.73 -3.99
N GLN A 17 -5.85 8.44 -3.18
CA GLN A 17 -5.50 9.77 -2.70
C GLN A 17 -4.46 9.75 -1.58
N GLU A 18 -4.58 8.80 -0.64
CA GLU A 18 -3.77 8.79 0.58
C GLU A 18 -2.44 8.05 0.43
N SER A 19 -2.41 6.96 -0.36
CA SER A 19 -1.32 5.99 -0.33
C SER A 19 -0.63 5.76 -1.68
N TYR A 20 -1.26 6.11 -2.79
CA TYR A 20 -0.69 5.82 -4.11
C TYR A 20 0.42 6.81 -4.47
N VAL A 21 1.58 6.27 -4.83
CA VAL A 21 2.72 7.05 -5.32
C VAL A 21 3.05 6.61 -6.74
N ASP A 22 2.83 7.48 -7.73
CA ASP A 22 3.31 7.26 -9.11
C ASP A 22 4.82 7.50 -9.17
N PRO A 23 5.65 6.49 -9.50
CA PRO A 23 7.11 6.65 -9.59
C PRO A 23 7.58 7.26 -10.92
N LYS A 24 6.70 7.39 -11.92
CA LYS A 24 7.11 7.71 -13.28
C LYS A 24 7.70 9.12 -13.39
N GLY A 25 8.94 9.21 -13.84
CA GLY A 25 9.66 10.48 -14.00
C GLY A 25 10.12 11.12 -12.68
N LYS A 26 10.03 10.40 -11.55
CA LYS A 26 10.53 10.88 -10.26
C LYS A 26 11.97 10.42 -10.02
N THR A 27 12.73 11.26 -9.33
CA THR A 27 14.08 10.94 -8.84
C THR A 27 13.99 9.89 -7.73
N LEU A 28 14.91 8.93 -7.72
CA LEU A 28 15.07 8.01 -6.61
C LEU A 28 15.60 8.78 -5.38
N THR A 29 14.93 8.63 -4.24
CA THR A 29 15.32 9.30 -2.99
C THR A 29 15.41 8.32 -1.83
N SER A 30 16.11 8.71 -0.77
CA SER A 30 16.03 8.06 0.54
C SER A 30 14.67 8.26 1.20
N SER A 31 14.45 7.62 2.35
CA SER A 31 13.25 7.79 3.17
C SER A 31 13.03 9.25 3.63
N LEU A 32 14.10 10.04 3.70
CA LEU A 32 14.07 11.47 4.07
C LEU A 32 13.96 12.40 2.85
N GLY A 33 13.81 11.86 1.64
CA GLY A 33 13.70 12.66 0.41
C GLY A 33 15.03 13.13 -0.17
N VAL A 34 16.17 12.61 0.30
CA VAL A 34 17.49 12.97 -0.25
C VAL A 34 17.71 12.22 -1.57
N PRO A 35 18.07 12.88 -2.68
CA PRO A 35 18.27 12.20 -3.96
C PRO A 35 19.44 11.21 -3.93
N VAL A 36 19.23 10.03 -4.53
CA VAL A 36 20.24 8.98 -4.69
C VAL A 36 20.86 9.10 -6.08
N LEU A 37 22.14 9.47 -6.13
CA LEU A 37 22.88 9.62 -7.39
C LEU A 37 23.38 8.29 -7.95
N ASP A 38 23.88 7.43 -7.07
CA ASP A 38 24.34 6.08 -7.40
C ASP A 38 23.67 5.07 -6.47
N ASN A 39 22.94 4.12 -7.04
CA ASN A 39 22.23 3.04 -6.33
C ASN A 39 22.85 1.66 -6.62
N GLN A 40 24.02 1.62 -7.27
CA GLN A 40 24.73 0.40 -7.64
C GLN A 40 25.91 0.11 -6.72
N ASN A 41 26.46 1.14 -6.07
CA ASN A 41 27.67 1.04 -5.27
C ASN A 41 27.45 1.49 -3.82
N SER A 42 28.26 0.93 -2.92
CA SER A 42 28.44 1.42 -1.56
C SER A 42 29.60 2.43 -1.49
N LEU A 43 29.53 3.37 -0.56
CA LEU A 43 30.64 4.28 -0.27
C LEU A 43 31.79 3.52 0.42
N LYS A 44 32.98 3.55 -0.19
CA LYS A 44 34.17 2.81 0.23
C LYS A 44 35.41 3.70 0.24
N ILE A 45 36.43 3.30 1.01
CA ILE A 45 37.78 3.89 0.91
C ILE A 45 38.48 3.35 -0.35
N GLY A 46 38.30 4.03 -1.48
CA GLY A 46 38.77 3.56 -2.79
C GLY A 46 37.94 2.39 -3.35
N ASP A 47 38.17 2.04 -4.62
CA ASP A 47 37.28 1.14 -5.36
C ASP A 47 37.17 -0.27 -4.76
N ARG A 48 38.25 -0.77 -4.16
CA ARG A 48 38.35 -2.11 -3.55
C ARG A 48 38.63 -2.07 -2.03
N GLY A 49 38.37 -0.94 -1.38
CA GLY A 49 38.52 -0.82 0.07
C GLY A 49 37.26 -1.15 0.86
N PRO A 50 37.31 -1.02 2.19
CA PRO A 50 36.18 -1.29 3.08
C PRO A 50 35.08 -0.22 2.93
N THR A 51 33.83 -0.63 3.18
CA THR A 51 32.66 0.24 3.21
C THR A 51 32.69 1.14 4.45
N LEU A 52 32.30 2.40 4.28
CA LEU A 52 32.25 3.38 5.36
C LEU A 52 30.91 3.36 6.10
N LEU A 53 30.96 3.48 7.44
CA LEU A 53 29.75 3.57 8.27
C LEU A 53 28.96 4.86 8.05
N GLU A 54 29.59 5.91 7.52
CA GLU A 54 28.92 7.18 7.23
C GLU A 54 27.93 7.10 6.04
N ASP A 55 27.99 6.02 5.25
CA ASP A 55 27.04 5.76 4.16
C ASP A 55 25.61 5.58 4.69
N PHE A 56 24.87 6.68 4.76
CA PHE A 56 23.50 6.66 5.26
C PHE A 56 22.52 6.13 4.22
N LEU A 57 22.80 6.25 2.91
CA LEU A 57 21.94 5.74 1.85
C LEU A 57 21.92 4.22 1.85
N LEU A 58 23.08 3.60 1.99
CA LEU A 58 23.20 2.15 2.14
C LEU A 58 22.46 1.66 3.40
N ARG A 59 22.70 2.31 4.54
CA ARG A 59 22.09 1.93 5.82
C ARG A 59 20.58 2.08 5.81
N ASP A 60 20.05 3.19 5.30
CA ASP A 60 18.60 3.42 5.20
C ASP A 60 17.91 2.30 4.41
N LYS A 61 18.48 1.94 3.26
CA LYS A 61 17.98 0.86 2.40
C LYS A 61 18.04 -0.52 3.08
N LEU A 62 19.17 -0.85 3.71
CA LEU A 62 19.34 -2.15 4.37
C LEU A 62 18.49 -2.28 5.64
N ILE A 63 18.38 -1.23 6.46
CA ILE A 63 17.56 -1.25 7.67
C ILE A 63 16.08 -1.43 7.32
N HIS A 64 15.62 -0.82 6.23
CA HIS A 64 14.25 -1.05 5.75
C HIS A 64 14.05 -2.51 5.33
N PHE A 65 14.97 -3.05 4.53
CA PHE A 65 14.95 -4.44 4.07
C PHE A 65 14.96 -5.46 5.23
N ASP A 66 15.87 -5.29 6.18
CA ASP A 66 16.04 -6.18 7.34
C ASP A 66 14.79 -6.24 8.22
N ARG A 67 13.93 -5.21 8.14
CA ARG A 67 12.72 -5.05 8.97
C ARG A 67 11.42 -5.15 8.17
N GLU A 68 11.45 -5.69 6.95
CA GLU A 68 10.25 -5.88 6.13
C GLU A 68 9.25 -6.87 6.73
N ARG A 69 9.73 -7.84 7.51
CA ARG A 69 8.88 -8.91 8.06
C ARG A 69 8.17 -8.44 9.32
N ILE A 70 6.85 -8.57 9.30
CA ILE A 70 5.98 -8.45 10.47
C ILE A 70 5.45 -9.84 10.85
N PRO A 71 5.06 -10.07 12.11
CA PRO A 71 4.47 -11.34 12.50
C PRO A 71 3.24 -11.69 11.65
N GLU A 72 3.14 -12.95 11.26
CA GLU A 72 1.93 -13.45 10.59
C GLU A 72 0.77 -13.62 11.58
N ARG A 73 -0.45 -13.82 11.05
CA ARG A 73 -1.61 -14.13 11.89
C ARG A 73 -1.42 -15.51 12.51
N VAL A 74 -1.75 -15.66 13.80
CA VAL A 74 -1.65 -16.93 14.55
C VAL A 74 -2.39 -18.08 13.86
N VAL A 75 -3.55 -17.79 13.24
CA VAL A 75 -4.31 -18.69 12.37
C VAL A 75 -4.69 -17.94 11.08
N HIS A 76 -5.03 -18.68 10.03
CA HIS A 76 -5.34 -18.09 8.72
C HIS A 76 -4.18 -17.24 8.16
N ALA A 77 -2.93 -17.69 8.35
CA ALA A 77 -1.73 -16.96 7.93
C ALA A 77 -1.71 -16.75 6.41
N ARG A 78 -1.97 -17.82 5.64
CA ARG A 78 -2.10 -17.76 4.18
C ARG A 78 -3.47 -17.22 3.79
N GLY A 79 -3.51 -16.27 2.87
CA GLY A 79 -4.76 -15.78 2.31
C GLY A 79 -4.57 -14.76 1.21
N PHE A 80 -5.66 -14.43 0.53
CA PHE A 80 -5.71 -13.45 -0.56
C PHE A 80 -6.83 -12.45 -0.31
N GLY A 81 -6.67 -11.23 -0.83
CA GLY A 81 -7.62 -10.13 -0.66
C GLY A 81 -8.18 -9.64 -1.99
N ALA A 82 -9.46 -9.27 -2.02
CA ALA A 82 -10.09 -8.65 -3.18
C ALA A 82 -11.01 -7.50 -2.75
N HIS A 83 -10.98 -6.41 -3.53
CA HIS A 83 -11.94 -5.32 -3.41
C HIS A 83 -13.20 -5.62 -4.20
N GLY A 84 -14.33 -5.11 -3.71
CA GLY A 84 -15.60 -5.18 -4.41
C GLY A 84 -16.62 -4.25 -3.77
N TYR A 85 -17.88 -4.49 -4.08
CA TYR A 85 -19.00 -3.80 -3.47
C TYR A 85 -20.11 -4.79 -3.13
N PHE A 86 -20.94 -4.42 -2.17
CA PHE A 86 -22.11 -5.15 -1.74
C PHE A 86 -23.36 -4.30 -1.96
N GLU A 87 -24.40 -4.90 -2.52
CA GLU A 87 -25.71 -4.29 -2.72
C GLU A 87 -26.79 -5.16 -2.08
N ALA A 88 -27.59 -4.55 -1.21
CA ALA A 88 -28.74 -5.22 -0.61
C ALA A 88 -29.96 -5.13 -1.54
N TYR A 89 -30.79 -6.18 -1.54
CA TYR A 89 -32.13 -6.10 -2.11
C TYR A 89 -33.09 -5.36 -1.16
N LYS A 90 -34.16 -4.80 -1.72
CA LYS A 90 -35.17 -4.04 -0.97
C LYS A 90 -35.95 -4.94 0.01
N GLY A 91 -36.41 -4.36 1.12
CA GLY A 91 -37.34 -5.02 2.06
C GLY A 91 -36.75 -5.45 3.41
N ASN A 92 -35.48 -5.15 3.69
CA ASN A 92 -34.82 -5.53 4.95
C ASN A 92 -35.18 -4.62 6.14
N GLU A 93 -35.79 -3.45 5.89
CA GLU A 93 -36.11 -2.40 6.88
C GLU A 93 -37.00 -2.91 8.03
N LYS A 94 -37.83 -3.92 7.76
CA LYS A 94 -38.69 -4.57 8.76
C LYS A 94 -37.89 -5.32 9.83
N TRP A 95 -36.70 -5.80 9.47
CA TRP A 95 -35.90 -6.72 10.29
C TRP A 95 -34.67 -6.04 10.89
N THR A 96 -34.11 -5.04 10.22
CA THR A 96 -32.89 -4.36 10.64
C THR A 96 -32.90 -2.87 10.33
N LYS A 97 -32.18 -2.11 11.14
CA LYS A 97 -31.88 -0.68 10.92
C LYS A 97 -30.45 -0.46 10.40
N ALA A 98 -29.73 -1.53 10.11
CA ALA A 98 -28.37 -1.45 9.60
C ALA A 98 -28.37 -0.81 8.20
N GLN A 99 -27.75 0.36 8.09
CA GLN A 99 -27.84 1.20 6.90
C GLN A 99 -27.42 0.48 5.60
N PHE A 100 -26.34 -0.31 5.64
CA PHE A 100 -25.83 -1.06 4.48
C PHE A 100 -26.78 -2.17 3.98
N LEU A 101 -27.81 -2.53 4.77
CA LEU A 101 -28.82 -3.53 4.41
C LEU A 101 -30.16 -2.91 4.03
N THR A 102 -30.42 -1.66 4.41
CA THR A 102 -31.69 -0.96 4.16
C THR A 102 -31.59 0.05 3.03
N ASP A 103 -30.46 0.73 2.89
CA ASP A 103 -30.23 1.69 1.81
C ASP A 103 -29.80 0.97 0.54
N THR A 104 -30.69 0.90 -0.44
CA THR A 104 -30.45 0.27 -1.75
C THR A 104 -29.97 1.26 -2.81
N THR A 105 -29.77 2.53 -2.45
CA THR A 105 -29.39 3.57 -3.41
C THR A 105 -27.90 3.63 -3.70
N LYS A 106 -27.06 3.11 -2.78
CA LYS A 106 -25.61 3.16 -2.91
C LYS A 106 -24.98 1.80 -2.61
N PRO A 107 -24.10 1.28 -3.50
CA PRO A 107 -23.31 0.11 -3.19
C PRO A 107 -22.36 0.37 -2.01
N THR A 108 -22.25 -0.60 -1.11
CA THR A 108 -21.35 -0.54 0.04
C THR A 108 -19.98 -1.10 -0.35
N PRO A 109 -18.88 -0.33 -0.27
CA PRO A 109 -17.53 -0.85 -0.46
C PRO A 109 -17.18 -2.00 0.48
N ILE A 110 -16.61 -3.06 -0.06
CA ILE A 110 -16.10 -4.18 0.75
C ILE A 110 -14.67 -4.55 0.36
N PHE A 111 -13.97 -5.15 1.33
CA PHE A 111 -12.71 -5.84 1.10
C PHE A 111 -12.81 -7.22 1.73
N ALA A 112 -12.76 -8.25 0.91
CA ALA A 112 -12.83 -9.63 1.36
C ALA A 112 -11.41 -10.20 1.49
N ARG A 113 -11.14 -10.89 2.60
CA ARG A 113 -9.91 -11.68 2.78
C ARG A 113 -10.29 -13.16 2.90
N ILE A 114 -9.78 -13.98 1.99
CA ILE A 114 -10.00 -15.44 1.92
C ILE A 114 -8.75 -16.14 2.44
N SER A 115 -8.89 -17.08 3.37
CA SER A 115 -7.76 -17.71 4.08
C SER A 115 -8.13 -19.03 4.75
#